data_AF-A0A820ZL12-F1
#
_entry.id   AF-A0A820ZL12-F1
#
_cell.length_a   1.000
_cell.length_b   1.000
_cell.length_c   1.000
_cell.angle_alpha   90.00
_cell.angle_beta   90.00
_cell.angle_gamma   90.00
#
_symmetry.space_group_name_H-M   'P 1'
#
loop_
_entity.id
_entity.type
_entity.pdbx_description
1 polymer ?
#
loop_
_entity_poly.entity_id
_entity_poly.type
_entity_poly.pdbx_seq_one_letter_code
_entity_poly.pdbx_strand_id
1 'polypeptide(L)'
;VQTEVPGSPIFLMKYAHSCRHLEVQILADQSGQAISLFGRDCSIQRRHQKIIEEAPAIIAPREILEQMEKAAVHLAKMVGYVSAGTIEYLYNPSDQTFFFLELNPRLQVEHPCTEMITDVNLPACQLQIAMGISLHRIKDIRLLYDEESFDRTPIDFDNPRSKPQPHGHAIAARITSENPNEGFKPSSGTVEELTFRSRQNVWGYFSISSSGGLHEFADSQFGHVFSHGETREDARENLVVALKELSIRGDFHSTVEILICLLETDDYVNNTVQTSWLDGLIAEHFQTEKPDIILSIVCGAIHVADEVFRNNFQNFQSSLERGQILPMNTLSISHQVELIYEHIKYKLQVTQCGPSSFFVLMNDSYVELEAHRMKDGGILLNVDGSSYLTFMKEEVDTYRIIINNKTCVFQKENDPSIL
;
A
#
# COMPACT_ATOMS: atom_id res chain seq x y z
N VAL A 1 -31.22 2.87 14.37
CA VAL A 1 -31.01 1.55 15.01
C VAL A 1 -32.26 0.67 15.06
N GLN A 2 -33.29 0.87 15.90
CA GLN A 2 -34.43 -0.08 15.96
C GLN A 2 -35.18 -0.25 14.63
N THR A 3 -35.26 0.82 13.84
CA THR A 3 -35.83 0.78 12.49
C THR A 3 -34.89 0.14 11.46
N GLU A 4 -33.57 0.24 11.66
CA GLU A 4 -32.55 -0.28 10.75
C GLU A 4 -32.28 -1.78 10.98
N VAL A 5 -32.24 -2.21 12.25
CA VAL A 5 -32.02 -3.61 12.66
C VAL A 5 -33.07 -4.00 13.70
N PRO A 6 -34.29 -4.38 13.25
CA PRO A 6 -35.35 -4.80 14.15
C PRO A 6 -34.97 -6.06 14.94
N GLY A 7 -35.22 -6.05 16.26
CA GLY A 7 -35.00 -7.20 17.14
C GLY A 7 -33.59 -7.33 17.72
N SER A 8 -32.63 -6.49 17.31
CA SER A 8 -31.30 -6.49 17.91
C SER A 8 -31.29 -5.81 19.29
N PRO A 9 -30.60 -6.37 20.30
CA PRO A 9 -30.35 -5.69 21.57
C PRO A 9 -29.61 -4.36 21.35
N ILE A 10 -29.88 -3.38 22.21
CA ILE A 10 -29.22 -2.07 22.17
C ILE A 10 -28.45 -1.88 23.47
N PHE A 11 -27.19 -1.48 23.32
CA PHE A 11 -26.35 -1.03 24.42
C PHE A 11 -25.79 0.35 24.11
N LEU A 12 -25.38 1.06 25.14
CA LEU A 12 -24.71 2.36 25.04
C LEU A 12 -23.26 2.19 25.46
N MET A 13 -22.34 2.72 24.65
CA MET A 13 -20.92 2.73 24.94
C MET A 13 -20.42 4.17 24.97
N LYS A 14 -19.50 4.48 25.89
CA LYS A 14 -18.83 5.78 25.91
C LYS A 14 -18.03 5.94 24.62
N TYR A 15 -18.21 7.07 23.94
CA TYR A 15 -17.42 7.39 22.76
C TYR A 15 -15.97 7.71 23.17
N ALA A 16 -15.00 7.05 22.52
CA ALA A 16 -13.57 7.25 22.75
C ALA A 16 -13.00 8.19 21.68
N HIS A 17 -12.36 9.28 22.11
CA HIS A 17 -11.68 10.22 21.22
C HIS A 17 -10.17 10.02 21.30
N SER A 18 -9.48 10.24 20.17
CA SER A 18 -8.01 10.39 20.14
C SER A 18 -7.23 9.19 20.70
N CYS A 19 -7.76 7.99 20.52
CA CYS A 19 -7.11 6.76 20.94
C CYS A 19 -6.22 6.17 19.86
N ARG A 20 -5.22 5.42 20.33
CA ARG A 20 -4.45 4.45 19.58
C ARG A 20 -5.19 3.12 19.52
N HIS A 21 -5.06 2.42 18.41
CA HIS A 21 -5.56 1.06 18.27
C HIS A 21 -4.39 0.10 18.46
N LEU A 22 -4.36 -0.55 19.62
CA LEU A 22 -3.31 -1.48 19.99
C LEU A 22 -3.86 -2.89 20.06
N GLU A 23 -3.03 -3.86 19.71
CA GLU A 23 -3.44 -5.26 19.68
C GLU A 23 -2.46 -6.12 20.45
N VAL A 24 -2.93 -7.26 20.95
CA VAL A 24 -2.06 -8.32 21.47
C VAL A 24 -2.29 -9.59 20.68
N GLN A 25 -1.22 -10.12 20.09
CA GLN A 25 -1.25 -11.43 19.45
C GLN A 25 -1.30 -12.49 20.55
N ILE A 26 -2.34 -13.32 20.57
CA ILE A 26 -2.42 -14.48 21.45
C ILE A 26 -2.22 -15.78 20.67
N LEU A 27 -1.63 -16.76 21.33
CA LEU A 27 -1.52 -18.12 20.85
C LEU A 27 -1.84 -19.06 22.01
N ALA A 28 -2.81 -19.96 21.81
CA ALA A 28 -3.27 -20.88 22.83
C ALA A 28 -3.35 -22.32 22.33
N ASP A 29 -3.02 -23.30 23.18
CA ASP A 29 -3.12 -24.72 22.86
C ASP A 29 -4.34 -25.42 23.48
N GLN A 30 -4.54 -26.68 23.09
CA GLN A 30 -5.65 -27.51 23.59
C GLN A 30 -5.49 -27.93 25.07
N SER A 31 -4.35 -27.67 25.70
CA SER A 31 -4.13 -27.96 27.13
C SER A 31 -4.60 -26.83 28.05
N GLY A 32 -5.10 -25.72 27.48
CA GLY A 32 -5.51 -24.53 28.20
C GLY A 32 -4.37 -23.55 28.47
N GLN A 33 -3.19 -23.77 27.89
CA GLN A 33 -2.09 -22.81 27.94
C GLN A 33 -2.30 -21.74 26.87
N ALA A 34 -2.01 -20.48 27.23
CA ALA A 34 -2.05 -19.35 26.32
C ALA A 34 -0.90 -18.40 26.64
N ILE A 35 -0.31 -17.83 25.59
CA ILE A 35 0.78 -16.86 25.65
C ILE A 35 0.46 -15.65 24.77
N SER A 36 1.12 -14.53 25.06
CA SER A 36 1.16 -13.35 24.20
C SER A 36 2.44 -13.32 23.37
N LEU A 37 2.35 -12.93 22.11
CA LEU A 37 3.47 -12.76 21.18
C LEU A 37 3.63 -11.27 20.84
N PHE A 38 3.84 -10.47 21.89
CA PHE A 38 3.84 -9.01 21.86
C PHE A 38 2.55 -8.40 21.27
N GLY A 39 2.59 -7.10 21.02
CA GLY A 39 1.48 -6.35 20.47
C GLY A 39 1.79 -5.64 19.16
N ARG A 40 0.74 -5.18 18.49
CA ARG A 40 0.82 -4.36 17.27
C ARG A 40 0.20 -2.99 17.52
N ASP A 41 0.68 -1.98 16.81
CA ASP A 41 0.03 -0.69 16.68
C ASP A 41 -0.59 -0.59 15.27
N CYS A 42 -1.91 -0.58 15.21
CA CYS A 42 -2.68 -0.49 13.98
C CYS A 42 -3.45 0.84 13.92
N SER A 43 -2.91 1.90 14.51
CA SER A 43 -3.61 3.19 14.65
C SER A 43 -3.82 3.92 13.32
N ILE A 44 -3.05 3.63 12.27
CA ILE A 44 -3.28 4.24 10.96
C ILE A 44 -4.43 3.53 10.27
N GLN A 45 -5.62 4.11 10.42
CA GLN A 45 -6.86 3.59 9.89
C GLN A 45 -7.59 4.65 9.09
N ARG A 46 -8.30 4.22 8.04
CA ARG A 46 -9.23 5.05 7.29
C ARG A 46 -10.61 4.43 7.41
N ARG A 47 -11.60 5.16 7.94
CA ARG A 47 -12.97 4.63 8.13
C ARG A 47 -12.99 3.22 8.73
N HIS A 48 -12.14 2.99 9.74
CA HIS A 48 -11.94 1.71 10.43
C HIS A 48 -11.30 0.58 9.60
N GLN A 49 -10.73 0.88 8.44
CA GLN A 49 -9.88 -0.03 7.67
C GLN A 49 -8.41 0.26 8.00
N LYS A 50 -7.67 -0.76 8.46
CA LYS A 50 -6.23 -0.66 8.75
C LYS A 50 -5.45 -0.52 7.44
N ILE A 51 -4.45 0.37 7.43
CA ILE A 51 -3.66 0.69 6.23
C ILE A 51 -2.17 0.44 6.46
N ILE A 52 -1.66 0.89 7.60
CA ILE A 52 -0.29 0.67 8.06
C ILE A 52 -0.35 0.05 9.45
N GLU A 53 0.43 -1.01 9.65
CA GLU A 53 0.50 -1.77 10.89
C GLU A 53 1.96 -1.93 11.32
N GLU A 54 2.21 -1.81 12.62
CA GLU A 54 3.56 -1.88 13.17
C GLU A 54 3.64 -2.86 14.33
N ALA A 55 4.79 -3.52 14.49
CA ALA A 55 5.09 -4.40 15.62
C ALA A 55 6.55 -4.21 16.08
N PRO A 56 6.86 -4.19 17.39
CA PRO A 56 5.91 -4.17 18.49
C PRO A 56 5.22 -2.81 18.64
N ALA A 57 4.15 -2.74 19.45
CA ALA A 57 3.61 -1.46 19.89
C ALA A 57 4.62 -0.72 20.79
N ILE A 58 4.96 0.52 20.44
CA ILE A 58 5.97 1.33 21.19
C ILE A 58 5.40 2.59 21.85
N ILE A 59 4.16 2.97 21.55
CA ILE A 59 3.56 4.23 22.02
C ILE A 59 3.18 4.19 23.52
N ALA A 60 2.91 3.01 24.05
CA ALA A 60 2.56 2.82 25.45
C ALA A 60 3.79 2.43 26.28
N PRO A 61 3.88 2.88 27.56
CA PRO A 61 4.91 2.42 28.48
C PRO A 61 4.93 0.89 28.61
N ARG A 62 6.10 0.31 28.87
CA ARG A 62 6.27 -1.16 28.92
C ARG A 62 5.37 -1.79 29.98
N GLU A 63 5.18 -1.13 31.12
CA GLU A 63 4.31 -1.62 32.20
C GLU A 63 2.85 -1.72 31.77
N ILE A 64 2.39 -0.81 30.91
CA ILE A 64 1.03 -0.83 30.37
C ILE A 64 0.89 -1.95 29.33
N LEU A 65 1.87 -2.09 28.44
CA LEU A 65 1.89 -3.20 27.48
C LEU A 65 1.90 -4.57 28.17
N GLU A 66 2.70 -4.75 29.23
CA GLU A 66 2.70 -5.98 30.02
C GLU A 66 1.32 -6.24 30.69
N GLN A 67 0.60 -5.20 31.09
CA GLN A 67 -0.77 -5.34 31.62
C GLN A 67 -1.76 -5.77 30.54
N MET A 68 -1.66 -5.18 29.34
CA MET A 68 -2.48 -5.56 28.17
C MET A 68 -2.22 -7.02 27.76
N GLU A 69 -0.96 -7.44 27.72
CA GLU A 69 -0.53 -8.81 27.44
C GLU A 69 -1.13 -9.79 28.47
N LYS A 70 -1.00 -9.51 29.76
CA LYS A 70 -1.57 -10.34 30.85
C LYS A 70 -3.09 -10.41 30.78
N ALA A 71 -3.76 -9.29 30.53
CA ALA A 71 -5.22 -9.24 30.40
C ALA A 71 -5.70 -10.08 29.20
N ALA A 72 -4.99 -10.01 28.07
CA ALA A 72 -5.28 -10.80 26.88
C ALA A 72 -5.12 -12.31 27.12
N VAL A 73 -4.03 -12.72 27.77
CA VAL A 73 -3.79 -14.13 28.14
C VAL A 73 -4.85 -14.63 29.12
N HIS A 74 -5.22 -13.83 30.12
CA HIS A 74 -6.28 -14.18 31.07
C HIS A 74 -7.60 -14.43 30.35
N LEU A 75 -8.01 -13.52 29.46
CA LEU A 75 -9.24 -13.66 28.67
C LEU A 75 -9.21 -14.92 27.81
N ALA A 76 -8.10 -15.19 27.11
CA ALA A 76 -7.93 -16.38 26.29
C ALA A 76 -8.07 -17.68 27.11
N LYS A 77 -7.43 -17.75 28.29
CA LYS A 77 -7.56 -18.89 29.21
C LYS A 77 -9.01 -19.03 29.72
N MET A 78 -9.67 -17.93 30.08
CA MET A 78 -11.03 -17.93 30.62
C MET A 78 -12.07 -18.47 29.63
N VAL A 79 -11.96 -18.15 28.35
CA VAL A 79 -12.90 -18.62 27.32
C VAL A 79 -12.52 -19.97 26.72
N GLY A 80 -11.41 -20.57 27.16
CA GLY A 80 -10.90 -21.84 26.60
C GLY A 80 -10.48 -21.68 25.14
N TYR A 81 -9.83 -20.57 24.79
CA TYR A 81 -9.41 -20.26 23.43
C TYR A 81 -8.34 -21.24 22.93
N VAL A 82 -8.32 -21.51 21.63
CA VAL A 82 -7.35 -22.42 20.97
C VAL A 82 -6.92 -21.80 19.64
N SER A 83 -5.67 -22.01 19.24
CA SER A 83 -5.03 -21.44 18.05
C SER A 83 -4.66 -19.95 18.23
N ALA A 84 -4.38 -19.27 17.12
CA ALA A 84 -4.07 -17.85 17.10
C ALA A 84 -5.33 -16.99 17.25
N GLY A 85 -5.21 -15.87 17.94
CA GLY A 85 -6.26 -14.85 18.06
C GLY A 85 -5.65 -13.48 18.29
N THR A 86 -6.49 -12.45 18.31
CA THR A 86 -6.02 -11.10 18.61
C THR A 86 -7.00 -10.41 19.54
N ILE A 87 -6.51 -9.86 20.64
CA ILE A 87 -7.29 -8.95 21.47
C ILE A 87 -6.97 -7.53 21.03
N GLU A 88 -8.01 -6.78 20.70
CA GLU A 88 -7.90 -5.37 20.32
C GLU A 88 -8.25 -4.47 21.50
N TYR A 89 -7.48 -3.40 21.65
CA TYR A 89 -7.61 -2.41 22.71
C TYR A 89 -7.59 -1.01 22.12
N LEU A 90 -8.33 -0.11 22.76
CA LEU A 90 -8.18 1.33 22.59
C LEU A 90 -7.28 1.86 23.71
N TYR A 91 -6.14 2.44 23.35
CA TYR A 91 -5.20 3.06 24.28
C TYR A 91 -5.27 4.58 24.19
N ASN A 92 -5.39 5.27 25.31
CA ASN A 92 -5.35 6.73 25.38
C ASN A 92 -3.97 7.20 25.89
N PRO A 93 -3.14 7.83 25.03
CA PRO A 93 -1.82 8.28 25.43
C PRO A 93 -1.83 9.38 26.51
N SER A 94 -2.91 10.16 26.65
CA SER A 94 -2.95 11.30 27.58
C SER A 94 -3.07 10.90 29.04
N ASP A 95 -3.81 9.83 29.33
CA ASP A 95 -4.01 9.31 30.69
C ASP A 95 -3.42 7.89 30.89
N GLN A 96 -2.79 7.34 29.85
CA GLN A 96 -2.17 6.01 29.83
C GLN A 96 -3.15 4.86 30.17
N THR A 97 -4.44 5.06 29.88
CA THR A 97 -5.45 4.03 30.08
C THR A 97 -5.70 3.22 28.80
N PHE A 98 -6.07 1.96 28.96
CA PHE A 98 -6.49 1.11 27.85
C PHE A 98 -7.84 0.45 28.13
N PHE A 99 -8.61 0.24 27.07
CA PHE A 99 -9.96 -0.34 27.13
C PHE A 99 -10.06 -1.48 26.12
N PHE A 100 -10.63 -2.61 26.55
CA PHE A 100 -10.92 -3.73 25.66
C PHE A 100 -11.93 -3.32 24.59
N LEU A 101 -11.66 -3.71 23.34
CA LEU A 101 -12.58 -3.53 22.22
C LEU A 101 -13.24 -4.87 21.87
N GLU A 102 -12.45 -5.83 21.39
CA GLU A 102 -12.93 -7.15 21.02
C GLU A 102 -11.81 -8.21 21.02
N LEU A 103 -12.21 -9.47 20.91
CA LEU A 103 -11.31 -10.59 20.59
C LEU A 103 -11.67 -11.09 19.20
N ASN A 104 -10.75 -10.96 18.26
CA ASN A 104 -10.88 -11.47 16.91
C ASN A 104 -10.46 -12.95 16.85
N PRO A 105 -11.40 -13.89 16.60
CA PRO A 105 -11.17 -15.32 16.77
C PRO A 105 -10.51 -15.96 15.54
N ARG A 106 -9.48 -15.31 15.00
CA ARG A 106 -8.81 -15.69 13.74
C ARG A 106 -7.36 -15.20 13.74
N LEU A 107 -6.56 -15.77 12.84
CA LEU A 107 -5.28 -15.17 12.47
C LEU A 107 -5.57 -13.86 11.69
N GLN A 108 -4.91 -12.78 12.09
CA GLN A 108 -5.01 -11.51 11.39
C GLN A 108 -4.08 -11.44 10.16
N VAL A 109 -4.37 -10.57 9.20
CA VAL A 109 -3.61 -10.50 7.95
C VAL A 109 -2.22 -9.88 8.15
N GLU A 110 -2.10 -9.00 9.14
CA GLU A 110 -0.91 -8.33 9.63
C GLU A 110 -0.04 -9.20 10.57
N HIS A 111 -0.36 -10.49 10.72
CA HIS A 111 0.43 -11.41 11.55
C HIS A 111 1.93 -11.50 11.19
N PRO A 112 2.39 -11.34 9.93
CA PRO A 112 3.81 -11.41 9.63
C PRO A 112 4.63 -10.31 10.31
N CYS A 113 4.03 -9.17 10.69
CA CYS A 113 4.70 -8.19 11.56
C CYS A 113 5.13 -8.83 12.88
N THR A 114 4.23 -9.60 13.51
CA THR A 114 4.53 -10.32 14.75
C THR A 114 5.54 -11.43 14.50
N GLU A 115 5.43 -12.18 13.41
CA GLU A 115 6.39 -13.23 13.06
C GLU A 115 7.81 -12.67 12.94
N MET A 116 7.98 -11.51 12.28
CA MET A 116 9.29 -10.88 12.04
C MET A 116 9.99 -10.39 13.30
N ILE A 117 9.25 -10.06 14.37
CA ILE A 117 9.82 -9.63 15.65
C ILE A 117 9.94 -10.77 16.68
N THR A 118 9.39 -11.95 16.39
CA THR A 118 9.38 -13.12 17.30
C THR A 118 10.12 -14.33 16.75
N ASP A 119 10.38 -14.37 15.44
CA ASP A 119 10.84 -15.55 14.70
C ASP A 119 9.90 -16.77 14.85
N VAL A 120 8.61 -16.52 15.10
CA VAL A 120 7.58 -17.56 15.25
C VAL A 120 6.75 -17.68 13.98
N ASN A 121 6.73 -18.86 13.36
CA ASN A 121 5.84 -19.15 12.24
C ASN A 121 4.43 -19.47 12.76
N LEU A 122 3.55 -18.47 12.75
CA LEU A 122 2.19 -18.55 13.29
C LEU A 122 1.33 -19.59 12.57
N PRO A 123 1.25 -19.64 11.22
CA PRO A 123 0.50 -20.70 10.53
C PRO A 123 0.99 -22.12 10.88
N ALA A 124 2.30 -22.34 10.99
CA ALA A 124 2.84 -23.63 11.40
C ALA A 124 2.55 -23.96 12.87
N CYS A 125 2.55 -22.96 13.75
CA CYS A 125 2.13 -23.12 15.14
C CYS A 125 0.64 -23.50 15.22
N GLN A 126 -0.23 -22.83 14.46
CA GLN A 126 -1.65 -23.16 14.40
C GLN A 126 -1.87 -24.63 13.97
N LEU A 127 -1.14 -25.09 12.95
CA LEU A 127 -1.21 -26.49 12.50
C LEU A 127 -0.77 -27.46 13.62
N GLN A 128 0.35 -27.18 14.30
CA GLN A 128 0.84 -28.01 15.40
C GLN A 128 -0.14 -28.08 16.57
N ILE A 129 -0.70 -26.94 16.96
CA ILE A 129 -1.73 -26.85 18.00
C ILE A 129 -2.98 -27.64 17.60
N ALA A 130 -3.42 -27.54 16.34
CA ALA A 130 -4.56 -28.30 15.83
C ALA A 130 -4.31 -29.82 15.87
N MET A 131 -3.06 -30.26 15.72
CA MET A 131 -2.65 -31.66 15.91
C MET A 131 -2.55 -32.10 17.39
N GLY A 132 -2.85 -31.21 18.34
CA GLY A 132 -2.79 -31.50 19.78
C GLY A 132 -1.39 -31.32 20.39
N ILE A 133 -0.46 -30.67 19.70
CA ILE A 133 0.87 -30.36 20.22
C ILE A 133 0.77 -29.16 21.17
N SER A 134 1.24 -29.32 22.41
CA SER A 134 1.28 -28.24 23.41
C SER A 134 2.33 -27.17 23.07
N LEU A 135 2.12 -25.92 23.51
CA LEU A 135 2.98 -24.76 23.22
C LEU A 135 4.45 -25.01 23.56
N HIS A 136 4.73 -25.61 24.73
CA HIS A 136 6.10 -25.87 25.19
C HIS A 136 6.87 -26.89 24.31
N ARG A 137 6.18 -27.57 23.38
CA ARG A 137 6.77 -28.53 22.44
C ARG A 137 7.00 -27.95 21.04
N ILE A 138 6.49 -26.75 20.77
CA ILE A 138 6.64 -26.08 19.49
C ILE A 138 8.02 -25.42 19.45
N LYS A 139 8.83 -25.79 18.46
CA LYS A 139 10.22 -25.35 18.32
C LYS A 139 10.37 -23.83 18.44
N ASP A 140 9.59 -23.08 17.68
CA ASP A 140 9.72 -21.62 17.60
C ASP A 140 9.38 -20.96 18.93
N ILE A 141 8.37 -21.49 19.64
CA ILE A 141 8.01 -21.03 20.99
C ILE A 141 9.13 -21.33 21.99
N ARG A 142 9.79 -22.49 21.91
CA ARG A 142 10.93 -22.77 22.80
C ARG A 142 12.08 -21.79 22.56
N LEU A 143 12.40 -21.51 21.31
CA LEU A 143 13.45 -20.55 20.95
C LEU A 143 13.11 -19.13 21.41
N LEU A 144 11.84 -18.69 21.28
CA LEU A 144 11.38 -17.40 21.78
C LEU A 144 11.61 -17.22 23.29
N TYR A 145 11.50 -18.30 24.06
CA TYR A 145 11.72 -18.31 25.51
C TYR A 145 13.15 -18.70 25.91
N ASP A 146 14.10 -18.73 24.96
CA ASP A 146 15.51 -19.09 25.17
C ASP A 146 15.71 -20.50 25.75
N GLU A 147 14.85 -21.44 25.33
CA GLU A 147 14.90 -22.85 25.71
C GLU A 147 15.39 -23.74 24.56
N GLU A 148 15.98 -24.90 24.87
CA GLU A 148 16.52 -25.79 23.84
C GLU A 148 15.44 -26.33 22.89
N SER A 149 15.66 -26.16 21.58
CA SER A 149 14.66 -26.44 20.51
C SER A 149 14.01 -27.83 20.49
N PHE A 150 14.71 -28.89 20.88
CA PHE A 150 14.22 -30.28 20.83
C PHE A 150 13.88 -30.89 22.20
N ASP A 151 14.06 -30.10 23.26
CA ASP A 151 13.74 -30.56 24.60
C ASP A 151 12.20 -30.61 24.81
N ARG A 152 11.78 -31.37 25.82
CA ARG A 152 10.39 -31.65 26.16
C ARG A 152 10.01 -31.14 27.54
N THR A 153 10.93 -30.50 28.24
CA THR A 153 10.68 -29.88 29.54
C THR A 153 9.53 -28.89 29.43
N PRO A 154 8.53 -28.96 30.33
CA PRO A 154 7.49 -27.94 30.41
C PRO A 154 8.11 -26.57 30.66
N ILE A 155 7.58 -25.55 29.99
CA ILE A 155 7.96 -24.15 30.19
C ILE A 155 6.90 -23.51 31.07
N ASP A 156 7.33 -22.83 32.15
CA ASP A 156 6.46 -21.95 32.91
C ASP A 156 6.36 -20.61 32.17
N PHE A 157 5.26 -20.43 31.42
CA PHE A 157 5.03 -19.21 30.65
C PHE A 157 4.64 -18.01 31.53
N ASP A 158 4.16 -18.25 32.75
CA ASP A 158 3.77 -17.17 33.67
C ASP A 158 5.01 -16.59 34.37
N ASN A 159 6.05 -17.42 34.61
CA ASN A 159 7.36 -17.00 35.16
C ASN A 159 8.53 -17.64 34.40
N PRO A 160 8.81 -17.22 33.15
CA PRO A 160 9.87 -17.81 32.35
C PRO A 160 11.25 -17.43 32.88
N ARG A 161 12.25 -18.29 32.62
CA ARG A 161 13.67 -18.04 32.98
C ARG A 161 14.22 -16.82 32.25
N SER A 162 13.90 -16.70 30.97
CA SER A 162 14.20 -15.55 30.12
C SER A 162 12.89 -14.97 29.61
N LYS A 163 12.67 -13.68 29.82
CA LYS A 163 11.49 -13.00 29.28
C LYS A 163 11.74 -12.74 27.78
N PRO A 164 10.82 -13.14 26.88
CA PRO A 164 10.93 -12.80 25.47
C PRO A 164 11.11 -11.30 25.25
N GLN A 165 12.01 -10.94 24.33
CA GLN A 165 12.21 -9.57 23.85
C GLN A 165 11.91 -9.53 22.35
N PRO A 166 11.31 -8.45 21.83
CA PRO A 166 11.09 -8.32 20.39
C PRO A 166 12.43 -8.12 19.67
N HIS A 167 12.61 -8.82 18.56
CA HIS A 167 13.78 -8.67 17.68
C HIS A 167 13.54 -7.55 16.67
N GLY A 168 13.97 -6.33 17.02
CA GLY A 168 13.83 -5.14 16.17
C GLY A 168 12.38 -4.66 16.07
N HIS A 169 12.06 -4.05 14.92
CA HIS A 169 10.75 -3.46 14.62
C HIS A 169 10.33 -3.84 13.20
N ALA A 170 9.03 -4.07 13.02
CA ALA A 170 8.42 -4.40 11.74
C ALA A 170 7.31 -3.41 11.41
N ILE A 171 7.27 -2.95 10.16
CA ILE A 171 6.21 -2.08 9.63
C ILE A 171 5.67 -2.75 8.38
N ALA A 172 4.35 -2.86 8.29
CA ALA A 172 3.66 -3.33 7.11
C ALA A 172 2.77 -2.27 6.51
N ALA A 173 2.62 -2.34 5.19
CA ALA A 173 1.71 -1.51 4.42
C ALA A 173 0.83 -2.39 3.53
N ARG A 174 -0.48 -2.18 3.62
CA ARG A 174 -1.46 -2.83 2.76
C ARG A 174 -1.51 -2.14 1.41
N ILE A 175 -1.30 -2.92 0.35
CA ILE A 175 -1.38 -2.41 -1.02
C ILE A 175 -2.78 -2.72 -1.55
N THR A 176 -3.56 -1.66 -1.79
CA THR A 176 -4.96 -1.76 -2.23
C THR A 176 -5.18 -1.13 -3.60
N SER A 177 -6.22 -1.59 -4.31
CA SER A 177 -6.63 -1.08 -5.62
C SER A 177 -7.62 0.10 -5.54
N GLU A 178 -7.43 0.95 -4.55
CA GLU A 178 -8.30 2.10 -4.27
C GLU A 178 -7.72 3.38 -4.86
N ASN A 179 -8.58 4.26 -5.39
CA ASN A 179 -8.16 5.54 -5.97
C ASN A 179 -8.29 6.69 -4.95
N PRO A 180 -7.19 7.22 -4.37
CA PRO A 180 -7.25 8.30 -3.37
C PRO A 180 -7.97 9.55 -3.88
N ASN A 181 -7.84 9.88 -5.17
CA ASN A 181 -8.44 11.07 -5.79
C ASN A 181 -9.97 10.97 -5.92
N GLU A 182 -10.52 9.76 -5.97
CA GLU A 182 -11.96 9.50 -6.01
C GLU A 182 -12.51 9.07 -4.64
N GLY A 183 -11.91 9.56 -3.56
CA GLY A 183 -12.31 9.19 -2.21
C GLY A 183 -12.08 7.71 -1.88
N PHE A 184 -11.04 7.13 -2.49
CA PHE A 184 -10.60 5.72 -2.37
C PHE A 184 -11.70 4.72 -2.70
N LYS A 185 -12.35 4.96 -3.84
CA LYS A 185 -13.23 3.96 -4.44
C LYS A 185 -12.38 2.76 -4.92
N PRO A 186 -12.75 1.51 -4.59
CA PRO A 186 -12.05 0.35 -5.12
C PRO A 186 -12.26 0.25 -6.62
N SER A 187 -11.20 -0.11 -7.32
CA SER A 187 -11.18 -0.28 -8.78
C SER A 187 -10.72 -1.70 -9.14
N SER A 188 -11.31 -2.22 -10.20
CA SER A 188 -11.07 -3.56 -10.73
C SER A 188 -10.49 -3.46 -12.14
N GLY A 189 -9.82 -4.52 -12.58
CA GLY A 189 -9.27 -4.60 -13.93
C GLY A 189 -7.96 -5.39 -13.98
N THR A 190 -7.31 -5.37 -15.14
CA THR A 190 -6.12 -6.17 -15.41
C THR A 190 -4.85 -5.52 -14.88
N VAL A 191 -3.89 -6.36 -14.50
CA VAL A 191 -2.52 -5.95 -14.19
C VAL A 191 -1.70 -6.01 -15.48
N GLU A 192 -0.99 -4.93 -15.78
CA GLU A 192 -0.04 -4.88 -16.89
C GLU A 192 1.37 -5.16 -16.42
N GLU A 193 1.74 -4.59 -15.26
CA GLU A 193 3.04 -4.80 -14.65
C GLU A 193 2.89 -4.83 -13.12
N LEU A 194 3.53 -5.80 -12.50
CA LEU A 194 3.73 -5.82 -11.06
C LEU A 194 5.17 -6.30 -10.81
N THR A 195 6.03 -5.35 -10.47
CA THR A 195 7.45 -5.60 -10.22
C THR A 195 7.77 -5.11 -8.82
N PHE A 196 7.94 -6.04 -7.89
CA PHE A 196 8.42 -5.77 -6.53
C PHE A 196 9.86 -6.24 -6.39
N ARG A 197 10.73 -5.36 -5.89
CA ARG A 197 12.15 -5.68 -5.65
C ARG A 197 12.36 -5.97 -4.17
N SER A 198 12.40 -7.26 -3.82
CA SER A 198 12.72 -7.68 -2.47
C SER A 198 14.15 -7.25 -2.09
N ARG A 199 14.30 -6.82 -0.83
CA ARG A 199 15.57 -6.47 -0.20
C ARG A 199 15.79 -7.39 1.00
N GLN A 200 16.95 -7.29 1.64
CA GLN A 200 17.27 -8.12 2.81
C GLN A 200 16.24 -7.93 3.93
N ASN A 201 15.84 -6.69 4.20
CA ASN A 201 14.93 -6.34 5.30
C ASN A 201 13.50 -6.04 4.82
N VAL A 202 13.22 -6.12 3.51
CA VAL A 202 11.90 -5.79 2.98
C VAL A 202 11.46 -6.86 2.01
N TRP A 203 10.28 -7.41 2.28
CA TRP A 203 9.66 -8.42 1.44
C TRP A 203 8.17 -8.15 1.36
N GLY A 204 7.50 -8.79 0.41
CA GLY A 204 6.08 -8.63 0.24
C GLY A 204 5.53 -9.78 -0.58
N TYR A 205 4.23 -10.01 -0.44
CA TYR A 205 3.52 -10.98 -1.24
C TYR A 205 2.29 -10.32 -1.86
N PHE A 206 1.89 -10.84 -3.01
CA PHE A 206 0.76 -10.34 -3.78
C PHE A 206 -0.13 -11.51 -4.18
N SER A 207 -1.45 -11.29 -4.18
CA SER A 207 -2.45 -12.29 -4.59
C SER A 207 -2.60 -12.39 -6.10
N ILE A 208 -2.08 -11.41 -6.84
CA ILE A 208 -2.15 -11.31 -8.30
C ILE A 208 -0.76 -11.37 -8.94
N SER A 209 -0.69 -11.92 -10.14
CA SER A 209 0.52 -11.96 -10.97
C SER A 209 0.47 -10.90 -12.08
N SER A 210 1.58 -10.68 -12.78
CA SER A 210 1.72 -9.67 -13.84
C SER A 210 0.82 -9.89 -15.08
N SER A 211 0.15 -11.03 -15.19
CA SER A 211 -0.85 -11.32 -16.24
C SER A 211 -2.24 -11.60 -15.67
N GLY A 212 -2.43 -11.33 -14.37
CA GLY A 212 -3.69 -11.49 -13.67
C GLY A 212 -4.60 -10.26 -13.78
N GLY A 213 -5.67 -10.27 -12.99
CA GLY A 213 -6.55 -9.13 -12.85
C GLY A 213 -7.32 -9.21 -11.55
N LEU A 214 -7.76 -8.05 -11.08
CA LEU A 214 -8.66 -7.88 -9.96
C LEU A 214 -10.10 -7.89 -10.49
N HIS A 215 -10.86 -8.90 -10.12
CA HIS A 215 -12.29 -8.96 -10.42
C HIS A 215 -13.12 -8.23 -9.36
N GLU A 216 -14.38 -7.93 -9.67
CA GLU A 216 -15.29 -7.15 -8.79
C GLU A 216 -15.57 -7.79 -7.43
N PHE A 217 -15.50 -9.13 -7.33
CA PHE A 217 -15.68 -9.87 -6.08
C PHE A 217 -14.39 -10.07 -5.27
N ALA A 218 -13.26 -9.51 -5.71
CA ALA A 218 -11.98 -9.67 -5.03
C ALA A 218 -11.87 -8.61 -3.94
N ASP A 219 -11.06 -8.89 -2.92
CA ASP A 219 -10.65 -7.87 -1.96
C ASP A 219 -9.88 -6.77 -2.70
N SER A 220 -10.07 -5.51 -2.30
CA SER A 220 -9.27 -4.41 -2.85
C SER A 220 -7.81 -4.56 -2.45
N GLN A 221 -7.52 -5.20 -1.31
CA GLN A 221 -6.15 -5.56 -0.94
C GLN A 221 -5.65 -6.72 -1.79
N PHE A 222 -4.67 -6.44 -2.64
CA PHE A 222 -4.02 -7.43 -3.49
C PHE A 222 -2.55 -7.66 -3.13
N GLY A 223 -1.99 -6.85 -2.22
CA GLY A 223 -0.61 -6.97 -1.77
C GLY A 223 -0.43 -6.60 -0.31
N HIS A 224 0.64 -7.12 0.26
CA HIS A 224 1.09 -6.75 1.60
C HIS A 224 2.61 -6.70 1.59
N VAL A 225 3.18 -5.56 1.96
CA VAL A 225 4.63 -5.32 2.00
C VAL A 225 5.04 -5.15 3.46
N PHE A 226 6.09 -5.84 3.87
CA PHE A 226 6.62 -5.87 5.22
C PHE A 226 8.08 -5.44 5.23
N SER A 227 8.42 -4.55 6.14
CA SER A 227 9.77 -4.06 6.38
C SER A 227 10.20 -4.37 7.80
N HIS A 228 11.44 -4.81 7.96
CA HIS A 228 12.12 -5.00 9.24
C HIS A 228 13.22 -3.95 9.42
N GLY A 229 13.55 -3.65 10.67
CA GLY A 229 14.68 -2.82 11.05
C GLY A 229 15.09 -3.09 12.49
N GLU A 230 16.30 -2.69 12.87
CA GLU A 230 16.72 -2.72 14.28
C GLU A 230 15.91 -1.72 15.11
N THR A 231 15.59 -0.57 14.52
CA THR A 231 14.70 0.44 15.08
C THR A 231 13.47 0.66 14.19
N ARG A 232 12.46 1.33 14.76
CA ARG A 232 11.27 1.77 14.00
C ARG A 232 11.64 2.64 12.80
N GLU A 233 12.63 3.52 12.97
CA GLU A 233 13.05 4.43 11.90
C GLU A 233 13.73 3.68 10.76
N ASP A 234 14.59 2.71 11.07
CA ASP A 234 15.20 1.85 10.05
C ASP A 234 14.13 1.08 9.26
N ALA A 235 13.12 0.53 9.95
CA ALA A 235 12.01 -0.17 9.30
C ALA A 235 11.18 0.77 8.42
N ARG A 236 10.95 2.02 8.84
CA ARG A 236 10.23 3.05 8.08
C ARG A 236 10.99 3.43 6.81
N GLU A 237 12.26 3.79 6.92
CA GLU A 237 13.09 4.18 5.77
C GLU A 237 13.19 3.04 4.76
N ASN A 238 13.42 1.82 5.23
CA ASN A 238 13.46 0.62 4.39
C ASN A 238 12.14 0.43 3.62
N LEU A 239 11.00 0.62 4.28
CA LEU A 239 9.68 0.50 3.65
C LEU A 239 9.45 1.60 2.60
N VAL A 240 9.77 2.85 2.92
CA VAL A 240 9.63 3.98 1.98
C VAL A 240 10.43 3.73 0.71
N VAL A 241 11.68 3.28 0.83
CA VAL A 241 12.52 3.00 -0.34
C VAL A 241 11.95 1.85 -1.16
N ALA A 242 11.47 0.78 -0.52
CA ALA A 242 10.86 -0.35 -1.23
C ALA A 242 9.56 0.02 -1.96
N LEU A 243 8.72 0.87 -1.34
CA LEU A 243 7.50 1.37 -1.97
C LEU A 243 7.82 2.32 -3.14
N LYS A 244 8.88 3.13 -3.05
CA LYS A 244 9.36 3.95 -4.18
C LYS A 244 9.91 3.11 -5.33
N GLU A 245 10.41 1.91 -5.08
CA GLU A 245 10.90 0.99 -6.13
C GLU A 245 9.82 0.04 -6.67
N LEU A 246 8.66 -0.03 -6.01
CA LEU A 246 7.53 -0.88 -6.39
C LEU A 246 6.84 -0.29 -7.62
N SER A 247 6.94 -1.00 -8.75
CA SER A 247 6.20 -0.65 -9.98
C SER A 247 4.91 -1.46 -10.02
N ILE A 248 3.77 -0.77 -9.99
CA ILE A 248 2.44 -1.34 -10.19
C ILE A 248 1.77 -0.57 -11.32
N ARG A 249 1.50 -1.25 -12.42
CA ARG A 249 0.77 -0.71 -13.57
C ARG A 249 -0.40 -1.62 -13.90
N GLY A 250 -1.56 -1.04 -14.12
CA GLY A 250 -2.78 -1.78 -14.42
C GLY A 250 -3.94 -0.85 -14.74
N ASP A 251 -5.12 -1.42 -14.94
CA ASP A 251 -6.38 -0.66 -15.13
C ASP A 251 -6.79 0.09 -13.86
N PHE A 252 -6.44 -0.44 -12.69
CA PHE A 252 -6.79 0.13 -11.40
C PHE A 252 -5.79 1.20 -10.94
N HIS A 253 -6.17 1.94 -9.90
CA HIS A 253 -5.28 2.84 -9.16
C HIS A 253 -4.74 2.13 -7.92
N SER A 254 -3.55 2.51 -7.45
CA SER A 254 -2.96 1.95 -6.23
C SER A 254 -2.79 3.01 -5.15
N THR A 255 -2.74 2.56 -3.89
CA THR A 255 -2.50 3.41 -2.73
C THR A 255 -1.02 3.63 -2.42
N VAL A 256 -0.09 3.13 -3.24
CA VAL A 256 1.36 3.21 -2.98
C VAL A 256 1.85 4.65 -2.82
N GLU A 257 1.41 5.57 -3.68
CA GLU A 257 1.84 6.97 -3.63
C GLU A 257 1.45 7.65 -2.32
N ILE A 258 0.21 7.45 -1.86
CA ILE A 258 -0.24 8.03 -0.59
C ILE A 258 0.44 7.36 0.60
N LEU A 259 0.70 6.06 0.55
CA LEU A 259 1.45 5.36 1.60
C LEU A 259 2.85 5.94 1.78
N ILE A 260 3.56 6.23 0.68
CA ILE A 260 4.87 6.90 0.73
C ILE A 260 4.75 8.26 1.43
N CYS A 261 3.79 9.10 1.01
CA CYS A 261 3.58 10.40 1.63
C CYS A 261 3.26 10.29 3.12
N LEU A 262 2.39 9.36 3.54
CA LEU A 262 2.01 9.15 4.94
C LEU A 262 3.23 8.77 5.80
N LEU A 263 4.08 7.86 5.31
CA LEU A 263 5.30 7.42 5.99
C LEU A 263 6.36 8.52 6.10
N GLU A 264 6.29 9.57 5.27
CA GLU A 264 7.19 10.72 5.28
C GLU A 264 6.66 11.92 6.09
N THR A 265 5.45 11.85 6.64
CA THR A 265 4.90 12.92 7.47
C THR A 265 5.58 13.02 8.84
N ASP A 266 5.74 14.25 9.34
CA ASP A 266 6.30 14.52 10.67
C ASP A 266 5.51 13.85 11.79
N ASP A 267 4.19 13.75 11.66
CA ASP A 267 3.33 13.09 12.65
C ASP A 267 3.63 11.59 12.75
N TYR A 268 3.84 10.94 11.62
CA TYR A 268 4.19 9.52 11.58
C TYR A 268 5.60 9.29 12.12
N VAL A 269 6.57 10.12 11.75
CA VAL A 269 7.97 10.03 12.21
C VAL A 269 8.03 10.22 13.73
N ASN A 270 7.35 11.23 14.27
CA ASN A 270 7.32 11.52 15.71
C ASN A 270 6.38 10.60 16.52
N ASN A 271 5.69 9.68 15.86
CA ASN A 271 4.73 8.76 16.47
C ASN A 271 3.63 9.49 17.27
N THR A 272 3.05 10.56 16.70
CA THR A 272 1.97 11.38 17.29
C THR A 272 0.58 11.09 16.69
N VAL A 273 0.48 10.03 15.88
CA VAL A 273 -0.74 9.66 15.15
C VAL A 273 -1.87 9.13 16.06
N GLN A 274 -3.10 9.15 15.55
CA GLN A 274 -4.30 8.67 16.22
C GLN A 274 -5.20 7.93 15.21
N THR A 275 -6.17 7.16 15.68
CA THR A 275 -7.11 6.42 14.81
C THR A 275 -7.88 7.30 13.82
N SER A 276 -8.14 8.56 14.17
CA SER A 276 -8.83 9.53 13.29
C SER A 276 -7.89 10.39 12.44
N TRP A 277 -6.57 10.20 12.54
CA TRP A 277 -5.59 11.08 11.90
C TRP A 277 -5.70 11.06 10.37
N LEU A 278 -5.76 9.88 9.77
CA LEU A 278 -5.86 9.74 8.31
C LEU A 278 -7.21 10.26 7.78
N ASP A 279 -8.30 10.02 8.49
CA ASP A 279 -9.61 10.59 8.13
C ASP A 279 -9.59 12.13 8.17
N GLY A 280 -8.84 12.73 9.10
CA GLY A 280 -8.59 14.17 9.17
C GLY A 280 -7.81 14.70 7.95
N LEU A 281 -6.70 14.04 7.60
CA LEU A 281 -5.91 14.39 6.41
C LEU A 281 -6.73 14.33 5.11
N ILE A 282 -7.58 13.31 4.98
CA ILE A 282 -8.45 13.16 3.80
C ILE A 282 -9.48 14.30 3.75
N ALA A 283 -10.05 14.71 4.90
CA ALA A 283 -10.97 15.84 4.95
C ALA A 283 -10.30 17.17 4.55
N GLU A 284 -9.01 17.32 4.84
CA GLU A 284 -8.18 18.45 4.43
C GLU A 284 -7.71 18.38 2.96
N HIS A 285 -8.20 17.39 2.18
CA HIS A 285 -7.84 17.17 0.78
C HIS A 285 -6.33 16.97 0.58
N PHE A 286 -5.70 16.18 1.46
CA PHE A 286 -4.30 15.79 1.32
C PHE A 286 -4.03 15.22 -0.08
N GLN A 287 -3.24 15.94 -0.87
CA GLN A 287 -2.84 15.52 -2.22
C GLN A 287 -1.50 14.80 -2.17
N THR A 288 -1.35 13.77 -3.01
CA THR A 288 -0.05 13.16 -3.26
C THR A 288 0.89 14.14 -3.94
N GLU A 289 2.19 13.91 -3.82
CA GLU A 289 3.19 14.76 -4.44
C GLU A 289 3.09 14.69 -5.97
N LYS A 290 2.60 15.75 -6.60
CA LYS A 290 2.47 15.84 -8.05
C LYS A 290 3.83 16.11 -8.70
N PRO A 291 4.05 15.66 -9.95
CA PRO A 291 5.22 16.06 -10.71
C PRO A 291 5.17 17.56 -11.05
N ASP A 292 6.31 18.13 -11.43
CA ASP A 292 6.38 19.50 -11.92
C ASP A 292 5.40 19.72 -13.07
N ILE A 293 4.72 20.87 -13.09
CA ILE A 293 3.63 21.15 -14.03
C ILE A 293 4.16 21.18 -15.47
N ILE A 294 5.30 21.85 -15.70
CA ILE A 294 5.88 21.98 -17.03
C ILE A 294 6.34 20.60 -17.52
N LEU A 295 7.04 19.86 -16.66
CA LEU A 295 7.45 18.49 -16.96
C LEU A 295 6.24 17.60 -17.30
N SER A 296 5.16 17.69 -16.53
CA SER A 296 3.94 16.91 -16.74
C SER A 296 3.32 17.20 -18.11
N ILE A 297 3.18 18.48 -18.47
CA ILE A 297 2.59 18.91 -19.74
C ILE A 297 3.45 18.46 -20.91
N VAL A 298 4.78 18.64 -20.81
CA VAL A 298 5.73 18.23 -21.86
C VAL A 298 5.66 16.71 -22.08
N CYS A 299 5.76 15.93 -20.99
CA CYS A 299 5.65 14.47 -21.04
C CYS A 299 4.32 14.04 -21.67
N GLY A 300 3.20 14.64 -21.26
CA GLY A 300 1.89 14.32 -21.82
C GLY A 300 1.75 14.66 -23.28
N ALA A 301 2.27 15.80 -23.71
CA ALA A 301 2.25 16.18 -25.11
C ALA A 301 3.00 15.19 -25.99
N ILE A 302 4.16 14.70 -25.52
CA ILE A 302 4.97 13.73 -26.26
C ILE A 302 4.28 12.38 -26.34
N HIS A 303 3.68 11.88 -25.25
CA HIS A 303 2.97 10.60 -25.28
C HIS A 303 1.82 10.60 -26.28
N VAL A 304 0.98 11.65 -26.25
CA VAL A 304 -0.15 11.79 -27.18
C VAL A 304 0.35 11.90 -28.62
N ALA A 305 1.36 12.73 -28.87
CA ALA A 305 1.92 12.91 -30.21
C ALA A 305 2.60 11.64 -30.75
N ASP A 306 3.40 10.94 -29.92
CA ASP A 306 4.07 9.68 -30.30
C ASP A 306 3.05 8.60 -30.64
N GLU A 307 1.95 8.50 -29.90
CA GLU A 307 0.87 7.57 -30.22
C GLU A 307 0.20 7.89 -31.56
N VAL A 308 -0.10 9.16 -31.83
CA VAL A 308 -0.65 9.60 -33.13
C VAL A 308 0.33 9.30 -34.27
N PHE A 309 1.61 9.64 -34.13
CA PHE A 309 2.62 9.38 -35.17
C PHE A 309 2.77 7.88 -35.44
N ARG A 310 2.76 7.04 -34.41
CA ARG A 310 2.81 5.58 -34.56
C ARG A 310 1.56 5.03 -35.25
N ASN A 311 0.38 5.45 -34.82
CA ASN A 311 -0.88 5.01 -35.44
C ASN A 311 -0.94 5.41 -36.91
N ASN A 312 -0.52 6.63 -37.25
CA ASN A 312 -0.41 7.10 -38.62
C ASN A 312 0.56 6.26 -39.46
N PHE A 313 1.73 5.94 -38.90
CA PHE A 313 2.73 5.11 -39.58
C PHE A 313 2.23 3.66 -39.77
N GLN A 314 1.63 3.04 -38.75
CA GLN A 314 1.06 1.70 -38.82
C GLN A 314 -0.09 1.61 -39.83
N ASN A 315 -0.96 2.62 -39.86
CA ASN A 315 -2.05 2.72 -40.84
C ASN A 315 -1.52 2.84 -42.27
N PHE A 316 -0.47 3.66 -42.46
CA PHE A 316 0.18 3.80 -43.75
C PHE A 316 0.83 2.49 -44.20
N GLN A 317 1.60 1.83 -43.32
CA GLN A 317 2.23 0.54 -43.60
C GLN A 317 1.18 -0.53 -43.95
N SER A 318 0.13 -0.67 -43.14
CA SER A 318 -0.94 -1.66 -43.35
C SER A 318 -1.68 -1.42 -44.68
N SER A 319 -1.88 -0.16 -45.06
CA SER A 319 -2.53 0.20 -46.33
C SER A 319 -1.61 -0.10 -47.51
N LEU A 320 -0.32 0.21 -47.38
CA LEU A 320 0.68 -0.06 -48.40
C LEU A 320 0.84 -1.56 -48.65
N GLU A 321 0.83 -2.39 -47.60
CA GLU A 321 0.84 -3.86 -47.68
C GLU A 321 -0.39 -4.41 -48.42
N ARG A 322 -1.53 -3.71 -48.33
CA ARG A 322 -2.76 -4.01 -49.08
C ARG A 322 -2.77 -3.43 -50.50
N GLY A 323 -1.71 -2.76 -50.93
CA GLY A 323 -1.59 -2.12 -52.24
C GLY A 323 -2.32 -0.78 -52.38
N GLN A 324 -2.71 -0.15 -51.27
CA GLN A 324 -3.34 1.17 -51.24
C GLN A 324 -2.32 2.25 -50.87
N ILE A 325 -2.14 3.26 -51.72
CA ILE A 325 -1.27 4.41 -51.44
C ILE A 325 -2.11 5.52 -50.81
N LEU A 326 -1.84 5.82 -49.54
CA LEU A 326 -2.45 6.94 -48.82
C LEU A 326 -1.78 8.28 -49.20
N PRO A 327 -2.50 9.42 -49.05
CA PRO A 327 -1.93 10.72 -49.36
C PRO A 327 -0.81 11.11 -48.37
N MET A 328 0.16 11.90 -48.84
CA MET A 328 1.39 12.22 -48.08
C MET A 328 1.13 12.94 -46.74
N ASN A 329 -0.03 13.60 -46.59
CA ASN A 329 -0.45 14.23 -45.34
C ASN A 329 -0.73 13.24 -44.21
N THR A 330 -0.90 11.94 -44.49
CA THR A 330 -1.08 10.93 -43.43
C THR A 330 0.17 10.72 -42.60
N LEU A 331 1.35 11.03 -43.14
CA LEU A 331 2.63 10.94 -42.43
C LEU A 331 3.08 12.32 -41.90
N SER A 332 2.14 13.11 -41.40
CA SER A 332 2.47 14.40 -40.77
C SER A 332 3.39 14.17 -39.58
N ILE A 333 4.54 14.86 -39.59
CA ILE A 333 5.53 14.87 -38.50
C ILE A 333 5.19 15.88 -37.41
N SER A 334 4.12 16.66 -37.58
CA SER A 334 3.67 17.67 -36.62
C SER A 334 2.22 17.39 -36.23
N HIS A 335 1.93 17.50 -34.94
CA HIS A 335 0.60 17.30 -34.36
C HIS A 335 0.33 18.35 -33.28
N GLN A 336 -0.88 18.91 -33.28
CA GLN A 336 -1.34 19.84 -32.26
C GLN A 336 -2.03 19.04 -31.15
N VAL A 337 -1.49 19.12 -29.94
CA VAL A 337 -1.99 18.44 -28.75
C VAL A 337 -2.68 19.47 -27.85
N GLU A 338 -3.86 19.12 -27.36
CA GLU A 338 -4.59 19.90 -26.38
C GLU A 338 -4.74 19.09 -25.09
N LEU A 339 -4.27 19.64 -23.97
CA LEU A 339 -4.31 19.01 -22.65
C LEU A 339 -4.93 19.97 -21.64
N ILE A 340 -5.85 19.49 -20.81
CA ILE A 340 -6.39 20.27 -19.70
C ILE A 340 -5.79 19.73 -18.40
N TYR A 341 -5.07 20.57 -17.67
CA TYR A 341 -4.48 20.23 -16.37
C TYR A 341 -4.88 21.30 -15.35
N GLU A 342 -5.44 20.87 -14.22
CA GLU A 342 -5.92 21.78 -13.15
C GLU A 342 -6.79 22.94 -13.67
N HIS A 343 -7.72 22.63 -14.57
CA HIS A 343 -8.63 23.59 -15.23
C HIS A 343 -7.96 24.62 -16.16
N ILE A 344 -6.67 24.48 -16.43
CA ILE A 344 -5.95 25.31 -17.41
C ILE A 344 -5.78 24.50 -18.70
N LYS A 345 -6.17 25.09 -19.82
CA LYS A 345 -6.02 24.49 -21.15
C LYS A 345 -4.65 24.84 -21.73
N TYR A 346 -3.87 23.81 -22.03
CA TYR A 346 -2.57 23.89 -22.70
C TYR A 346 -2.71 23.43 -24.15
N LYS A 347 -2.28 24.28 -25.08
CA LYS A 347 -2.23 23.97 -26.50
C LYS A 347 -0.77 23.91 -26.92
N LEU A 348 -0.31 22.74 -27.31
CA LEU A 348 1.08 22.48 -27.68
C LEU A 348 1.14 21.99 -29.12
N GLN A 349 2.19 22.38 -29.84
CA GLN A 349 2.53 21.80 -31.12
C GLN A 349 3.75 20.92 -30.94
N VAL A 350 3.60 19.63 -31.18
CA VAL A 350 4.69 18.65 -31.09
C VAL A 350 5.13 18.29 -32.51
N THR A 351 6.42 18.40 -32.79
CA THR A 351 7.02 18.07 -34.08
C THR A 351 8.16 17.08 -33.90
N GLN A 352 8.15 16.00 -34.66
CA GLN A 352 9.22 15.01 -34.69
C GLN A 352 10.32 15.50 -35.64
N CYS A 353 11.47 15.88 -35.08
CA CYS A 353 12.62 16.39 -35.84
C CYS A 353 13.60 15.28 -36.24
N GLY A 354 13.60 14.16 -35.50
CA GLY A 354 14.43 13.00 -35.78
C GLY A 354 13.81 11.71 -35.24
N PRO A 355 14.47 10.55 -35.41
CA PRO A 355 13.93 9.26 -34.95
C PRO A 355 13.58 9.22 -33.46
N SER A 356 14.37 9.92 -32.63
CA SER A 356 14.18 10.05 -31.18
C SER A 356 14.06 11.50 -30.71
N SER A 357 14.16 12.48 -31.60
CA SER A 357 14.20 13.90 -31.23
C SER A 357 12.87 14.57 -31.50
N PHE A 358 12.32 15.20 -30.46
CA PHE A 358 11.04 15.90 -30.49
C PHE A 358 11.23 17.37 -30.14
N PHE A 359 10.41 18.20 -30.77
CA PHE A 359 10.36 19.63 -30.56
C PHE A 359 8.94 20.02 -30.16
N VAL A 360 8.78 20.53 -28.94
CA VAL A 360 7.48 20.91 -28.38
C VAL A 360 7.43 22.43 -28.30
N LEU A 361 6.42 23.04 -28.92
CA LEU A 361 6.23 24.48 -28.99
C LEU A 361 4.91 24.90 -28.32
N MET A 362 4.97 25.94 -27.50
CA MET A 362 3.80 26.53 -26.83
C MET A 362 4.01 28.04 -26.68
N ASN A 363 3.08 28.86 -27.19
CA ASN A 363 3.07 30.32 -27.06
C ASN A 363 4.46 30.98 -27.32
N ASP A 364 5.07 30.66 -28.47
CA ASP A 364 6.41 31.13 -28.90
C ASP A 364 7.60 30.69 -28.03
N SER A 365 7.39 29.83 -27.04
CA SER A 365 8.45 29.11 -26.34
C SER A 365 8.56 27.67 -26.86
N TYR A 366 9.75 27.09 -26.77
CA TYR A 366 10.00 25.74 -27.24
C TYR A 366 10.91 24.96 -26.28
N VAL A 367 10.78 23.64 -26.30
CA VAL A 367 11.69 22.70 -25.67
C VAL A 367 12.04 21.60 -26.68
N GLU A 368 13.33 21.28 -26.77
CA GLU A 368 13.84 20.16 -27.54
C GLU A 368 14.22 19.04 -26.57
N LEU A 369 13.84 17.82 -26.91
CA LEU A 369 14.03 16.66 -26.03
C LEU A 369 14.20 15.37 -26.82
N GLU A 370 14.80 14.39 -26.15
CA GLU A 370 14.97 13.05 -26.70
C GLU A 370 13.99 12.08 -26.03
N ALA A 371 13.31 11.28 -26.82
CA ALA A 371 12.37 10.27 -26.37
C ALA A 371 12.78 8.89 -26.90
N HIS A 372 13.05 7.97 -25.98
CA HIS A 372 13.40 6.59 -26.28
C HIS A 372 12.34 5.65 -25.74
N ARG A 373 11.62 4.97 -26.64
CA ARG A 373 10.60 3.99 -26.26
C ARG A 373 11.26 2.72 -25.73
N MET A 374 10.76 2.24 -24.59
CA MET A 374 11.20 1.02 -23.92
C MET A 374 10.32 -0.17 -24.33
N LYS A 375 10.82 -1.39 -24.10
CA LYS A 375 10.13 -2.64 -24.48
C LYS A 375 8.83 -2.87 -23.69
N ASP A 376 8.74 -2.29 -22.51
CA ASP A 376 7.61 -2.42 -21.59
C ASP A 376 6.49 -1.40 -21.87
N GLY A 377 6.58 -0.67 -22.98
CA GLY A 377 5.58 0.32 -23.41
C GLY A 377 5.86 1.75 -22.93
N GLY A 378 6.78 1.93 -21.98
CA GLY A 378 7.18 3.24 -21.48
C GLY A 378 8.00 4.07 -22.45
N ILE A 379 8.13 5.35 -22.15
CA ILE A 379 9.02 6.28 -22.85
C ILE A 379 10.01 6.86 -21.84
N LEU A 380 11.29 6.69 -22.11
CA LEU A 380 12.37 7.37 -21.42
C LEU A 380 12.59 8.73 -22.08
N LEU A 381 12.24 9.79 -21.36
CA LEU A 381 12.35 11.17 -21.83
C LEU A 381 13.58 11.83 -21.21
N ASN A 382 14.41 12.46 -22.04
CA ASN A 382 15.53 13.28 -21.59
C ASN A 382 15.17 14.76 -21.77
N VAL A 383 14.93 15.45 -20.65
CA VAL A 383 14.58 16.87 -20.61
C VAL A 383 15.66 17.60 -19.83
N ASP A 384 16.32 18.58 -20.46
CA ASP A 384 17.39 19.39 -19.87
C ASP A 384 18.54 18.58 -19.23
N GLY A 385 18.86 17.41 -19.81
CA GLY A 385 19.94 16.53 -19.34
C GLY A 385 19.55 15.58 -18.20
N SER A 386 18.28 15.59 -17.77
CA SER A 386 17.74 14.66 -16.79
C SER A 386 16.82 13.63 -17.45
N SER A 387 16.93 12.37 -17.03
CA SER A 387 16.12 11.27 -17.57
C SER A 387 14.90 10.98 -16.71
N TYR A 388 13.74 10.89 -17.35
CA TYR A 388 12.45 10.61 -16.73
C TYR A 388 11.80 9.41 -17.40
N LEU A 389 11.44 8.41 -16.60
CA LEU A 389 10.68 7.26 -17.09
C LEU A 389 9.19 7.59 -17.00
N THR A 390 8.51 7.51 -18.15
CA THR A 390 7.12 7.94 -18.26
C THR A 390 6.23 6.89 -18.91
N PHE A 391 5.03 6.75 -18.37
CA PHE A 391 3.99 5.85 -18.89
C PHE A 391 2.70 6.64 -19.08
N MET A 392 1.98 6.35 -20.16
CA MET A 392 0.65 6.91 -20.40
C MET A 392 -0.35 5.76 -20.53
N LYS A 393 -1.51 5.94 -19.90
CA LYS A 393 -2.70 5.15 -20.12
C LYS A 393 -3.83 6.08 -20.57
N GLU A 394 -4.41 5.77 -21.73
CA GLU A 394 -5.58 6.48 -22.24
C GLU A 394 -6.85 5.89 -21.63
N GLU A 395 -7.64 6.75 -20.99
CA GLU A 395 -9.00 6.46 -20.52
C GLU A 395 -10.01 7.19 -21.42
N VAL A 396 -11.32 7.03 -21.18
CA VAL A 396 -12.36 7.60 -22.07
C VAL A 396 -12.22 9.12 -22.19
N ASP A 397 -12.22 9.82 -21.05
CA ASP A 397 -12.22 11.28 -20.98
C ASP A 397 -10.88 11.87 -20.49
N THR A 398 -9.90 11.02 -20.19
CA THR A 398 -8.67 11.40 -19.49
C THR A 398 -7.43 10.70 -20.07
N TYR A 399 -6.28 11.34 -19.93
CA TYR A 399 -4.96 10.71 -20.09
C TYR A 399 -4.32 10.63 -18.71
N ARG A 400 -4.05 9.41 -18.24
CA ARG A 400 -3.35 9.17 -16.98
C ARG A 400 -1.87 8.94 -17.27
N ILE A 401 -1.01 9.77 -16.70
CA ILE A 401 0.43 9.75 -16.95
C ILE A 401 1.17 9.53 -15.64
N ILE A 402 2.14 8.63 -15.66
CA ILE A 402 2.99 8.32 -14.50
C ILE A 402 4.41 8.75 -14.85
N ILE A 403 4.99 9.65 -14.06
CA ILE A 403 6.34 10.19 -14.23
C ILE A 403 7.16 9.85 -12.99
N ASN A 404 8.16 8.96 -13.10
CA ASN A 404 8.99 8.50 -11.98
C ASN A 404 8.15 8.13 -10.73
N ASN A 405 7.03 7.42 -10.91
CA ASN A 405 6.08 6.98 -9.88
C ASN A 405 5.17 8.07 -9.27
N LYS A 406 5.09 9.25 -9.91
CA LYS A 406 4.09 10.27 -9.59
C LYS A 406 3.02 10.29 -10.67
N THR A 407 1.76 10.11 -10.28
CA THR A 407 0.63 10.14 -11.22
C THR A 407 0.12 11.56 -11.43
N CYS A 408 -0.08 11.93 -12.69
CA CYS A 408 -0.81 13.12 -13.10
C CYS A 408 -1.91 12.74 -14.12
N VAL A 409 -3.02 13.47 -14.09
CA VAL A 409 -4.18 13.20 -14.94
C VAL A 409 -4.49 14.44 -15.76
N PHE A 410 -4.58 14.27 -17.08
CA PHE A 410 -5.01 15.29 -18.02
C PHE A 410 -6.43 15.00 -18.49
N GLN A 411 -7.27 16.01 -18.57
CA GLN A 411 -8.61 15.88 -19.15
C GLN A 411 -8.55 16.15 -20.65
N LYS A 412 -9.32 15.35 -21.42
CA LYS A 412 -9.59 15.60 -22.82
C LYS A 412 -10.64 16.68 -22.94
N GLU A 413 -10.48 17.58 -23.90
CA GLU A 413 -11.56 18.51 -24.22
C GLU A 413 -12.68 17.75 -24.92
N ASN A 414 -13.86 17.76 -24.32
CA ASN A 414 -15.07 17.25 -24.93
C ASN A 414 -16.17 18.28 -24.67
N ASP A 415 -16.68 18.90 -25.74
CA ASP A 415 -17.86 19.75 -25.67
C ASP A 415 -19.08 18.95 -26.16
N PRO A 416 -19.84 18.31 -25.24
CA PRO A 416 -21.00 17.51 -25.62
C PRO A 416 -22.16 18.33 -26.19
N SER A 417 -22.06 19.67 -26.18
CA SER A 417 -23.04 20.55 -26.82
C SER A 417 -22.85 20.66 -28.33
N ILE A 418 -21.68 20.26 -28.86
CA ILE A 418 -21.36 20.25 -30.28
C ILE A 418 -21.52 18.80 -30.78
N LEU A 419 -22.58 18.56 -31.55
CA LEU A 419 -22.98 17.24 -32.09
C LEU A 419 -22.15 16.78 -33.29
#